data_AF-A0A6J1W1J4-F1
#
_entry.id   AF-A0A6J1W1J4-F1
#
_cell.length_a   1.000
_cell.length_b   1.000
_cell.length_c   1.000
_cell.angle_alpha   90.00
_cell.angle_beta   90.00
_cell.angle_gamma   90.00
#
_symmetry.space_group_name_H-M   'P 1'
#
loop_
_entity.id
_entity.type
_entity.pdbx_description
1 polymer ?
#
loop_
_entity_poly.entity_id
_entity_poly.type
_entity_poly.pdbx_seq_one_letter_code
_entity_poly.pdbx_strand_id
1 'polypeptide(L)'
;PEESPTDEYNFQGNNSMMQNDRISGYSPDLKVVRFVKAKSIGLLLTGGNDVGIFVSGVQEGSPAETQGIQEGNQILQVNEKPFQNLTREDAVQYLMELLPGEEVTFHVQNKQDIYKKMVKSNLGDSFYIRTHFDFEKDTPSALSFTRGEVFHVVDTIYRGKLGSWLALRIGKELQELDKGIIPNQSR
;
A
#
# COMPACT_ATOMS: atom_id res chain seq x y z
N PRO A 1 76.02 8.37 -6.03
CA PRO A 1 74.77 7.84 -5.46
C PRO A 1 73.99 7.14 -6.57
N GLU A 2 74.28 5.85 -6.71
CA GLU A 2 73.56 4.87 -7.53
C GLU A 2 72.32 4.34 -6.78
N GLU A 3 71.53 3.54 -7.53
CA GLU A 3 70.30 2.79 -7.19
C GLU A 3 68.99 3.55 -7.42
N SER A 4 67.94 3.01 -8.05
CA SER A 4 67.66 1.87 -8.96
C SER A 4 66.14 1.99 -9.25
N PRO A 5 65.61 1.59 -10.43
CA PRO A 5 64.16 1.57 -10.66
C PRO A 5 63.59 0.26 -10.10
N THR A 6 62.47 0.33 -9.38
CA THR A 6 61.70 -0.86 -8.98
C THR A 6 60.39 -0.92 -9.72
N ASP A 7 60.21 -2.03 -10.41
CA ASP A 7 59.06 -2.43 -11.20
C ASP A 7 57.82 -2.77 -10.34
N GLU A 8 56.66 -2.56 -10.97
CA GLU A 8 55.40 -3.32 -10.89
C GLU A 8 54.83 -3.76 -9.53
N TYR A 9 53.62 -3.27 -9.23
CA TYR A 9 52.47 -4.18 -9.15
C TYR A 9 51.24 -3.56 -9.82
N ASN A 10 50.88 -4.16 -10.95
CA ASN A 10 49.59 -4.05 -11.60
C ASN A 10 48.51 -4.63 -10.66
N PHE A 11 47.56 -3.80 -10.23
CA PHE A 11 46.21 -4.27 -9.89
C PHE A 11 45.24 -3.73 -10.93
N GLN A 12 44.98 -4.56 -11.94
CA GLN A 12 43.77 -4.47 -12.74
C GLN A 12 42.56 -4.69 -11.83
N GLY A 13 42.01 -3.59 -11.32
CA GLY A 13 40.66 -3.54 -10.80
C GLY A 13 39.81 -2.78 -11.82
N ASN A 14 39.05 -3.51 -12.63
CA ASN A 14 38.07 -2.97 -13.56
C ASN A 14 37.14 -1.98 -12.86
N ASN A 15 37.39 -0.68 -13.02
CA ASN A 15 36.43 0.38 -12.70
C ASN A 15 35.56 0.67 -13.94
N SER A 16 34.84 -0.36 -14.36
CA SER A 16 33.81 -0.29 -15.40
C SER A 16 32.47 -0.71 -14.79
N MET A 17 31.98 0.05 -13.81
CA MET A 17 30.58 0.01 -13.34
C MET A 17 30.30 1.15 -12.34
N MET A 18 30.68 2.38 -12.69
CA MET A 18 30.30 3.58 -11.91
C MET A 18 29.81 4.69 -12.85
N GLN A 19 28.94 4.34 -13.80
CA GLN A 19 28.21 5.33 -14.58
C GLN A 19 26.97 4.72 -15.23
N ASN A 20 25.90 4.48 -14.46
CA ASN A 20 24.49 4.56 -14.93
C ASN A 20 23.44 4.08 -13.90
N ASP A 21 23.32 4.71 -12.73
CA ASP A 21 22.11 4.51 -11.89
C ASP A 21 21.50 5.84 -11.42
N ARG A 22 21.47 6.81 -12.34
CA ARG A 22 20.64 8.03 -12.21
C ARG A 22 19.70 8.20 -13.42
N ILE A 23 18.99 7.13 -13.78
CA ILE A 23 17.82 7.24 -14.67
C ILE A 23 16.57 6.98 -13.83
N SER A 24 16.02 8.04 -13.25
CA SER A 24 14.61 8.06 -12.87
C SER A 24 13.77 8.05 -14.15
N GLY A 25 12.83 7.11 -14.29
CA GLY A 25 11.65 7.35 -15.16
C GLY A 25 11.10 6.17 -15.95
N TYR A 26 11.83 5.07 -16.14
CA TYR A 26 11.31 3.92 -16.88
C TYR A 26 11.18 2.71 -15.97
N SER A 27 9.98 2.51 -15.41
CA SER A 27 9.54 1.15 -15.18
C SER A 27 8.82 0.68 -16.44
N PRO A 28 9.27 -0.40 -17.09
CA PRO A 28 8.67 -0.88 -18.34
C PRO A 28 7.18 -1.24 -18.22
N ASP A 29 6.68 -1.41 -16.99
CA ASP A 29 5.31 -1.87 -16.71
C ASP A 29 4.35 -0.76 -16.28
N LEU A 30 4.77 0.51 -16.34
CA LEU A 30 3.86 1.63 -16.05
C LEU A 30 2.83 1.77 -17.17
N LYS A 31 1.55 1.73 -16.80
CA LYS A 31 0.42 1.89 -17.71
C LYS A 31 -0.49 3.00 -17.22
N VAL A 32 -0.85 3.90 -18.14
CA VAL A 32 -1.90 4.90 -17.91
C VAL A 32 -3.16 4.42 -18.62
N VAL A 33 -4.25 4.26 -17.88
CA VAL A 33 -5.53 3.83 -18.42
C VAL A 33 -6.61 4.86 -18.12
N ARG A 34 -7.55 5.01 -19.05
CA ARG A 34 -8.64 5.98 -18.97
C ARG A 34 -9.94 5.29 -19.31
N PHE A 35 -10.96 5.49 -18.48
CA PHE A 35 -12.30 4.98 -18.75
C PHE A 35 -13.34 5.83 -18.03
N VAL A 36 -14.59 5.76 -18.48
CA VAL A 36 -15.70 6.40 -17.79
C VAL A 36 -16.14 5.53 -16.62
N LYS A 37 -16.22 6.09 -15.41
CA LYS A 37 -16.73 5.39 -14.23
C LYS A 37 -18.20 5.02 -14.45
N ALA A 38 -18.52 3.75 -14.33
CA ALA A 38 -19.90 3.26 -14.35
C ALA A 38 -20.57 3.50 -12.97
N LYS A 39 -21.49 2.63 -12.55
CA LYS A 39 -22.03 2.68 -11.17
C LYS A 39 -20.93 2.44 -10.11
N SER A 40 -19.92 1.64 -10.45
CA SER A 40 -18.74 1.37 -9.63
C SER A 40 -17.48 1.41 -10.51
N ILE A 41 -16.31 1.43 -9.87
CA ILE A 41 -15.01 1.33 -10.56
C ILE A 41 -14.72 -0.10 -11.06
N GLY A 42 -15.36 -1.12 -10.47
CA GLY A 42 -15.16 -2.52 -10.87
C GLY A 42 -13.84 -3.15 -10.39
N LEU A 43 -13.25 -2.63 -9.32
CA LEU A 43 -11.98 -3.11 -8.75
C LEU A 43 -12.15 -3.56 -7.30
N LEU A 44 -11.49 -4.65 -6.92
CA LEU A 44 -11.25 -5.05 -5.54
C LEU A 44 -9.83 -4.62 -5.15
N LEU A 45 -9.70 -4.02 -3.96
CA LEU A 45 -8.42 -3.49 -3.48
C LEU A 45 -7.85 -4.31 -2.32
N THR A 46 -6.53 -4.41 -2.30
CA THR A 46 -5.74 -4.98 -1.20
C THR A 46 -4.48 -4.15 -0.98
N GLY A 47 -3.65 -4.55 -0.01
CA GLY A 47 -2.52 -3.76 0.44
C GLY A 47 -2.96 -2.67 1.41
N GLY A 48 -2.27 -1.54 1.41
CA GLY A 48 -2.49 -0.45 2.36
C GLY A 48 -1.32 0.53 2.38
N ASN A 49 -1.27 1.38 3.40
CA ASN A 49 -0.30 2.49 3.45
C ASN A 49 1.17 2.04 3.53
N ASP A 50 1.43 0.81 4.00
CA ASP A 50 2.78 0.28 4.20
C ASP A 50 3.37 -0.34 2.93
N VAL A 51 2.53 -1.06 2.18
CA VAL A 51 2.94 -1.85 1.01
C VAL A 51 2.49 -1.26 -0.33
N GLY A 52 1.57 -0.29 -0.29
CA GLY A 52 0.90 0.29 -1.45
C GLY A 52 -0.47 -0.35 -1.72
N ILE A 53 -1.27 0.33 -2.55
CA ILE A 53 -2.61 -0.13 -2.94
C ILE A 53 -2.52 -1.00 -4.21
N PHE A 54 -3.06 -2.21 -4.13
CA PHE A 54 -3.04 -3.18 -5.22
C PHE A 54 -4.45 -3.60 -5.64
N VAL A 55 -4.59 -3.97 -6.90
CA VAL A 55 -5.78 -4.64 -7.43
C VAL A 55 -5.71 -6.13 -7.07
N SER A 56 -6.67 -6.62 -6.29
CA SER A 56 -6.84 -8.05 -5.96
C SER A 56 -7.91 -8.74 -6.81
N GLY A 57 -8.66 -7.98 -7.61
CA GLY A 57 -9.67 -8.52 -8.50
C GLY A 57 -10.28 -7.43 -9.36
N VAL A 58 -10.75 -7.84 -10.54
CA VAL A 58 -11.37 -6.95 -11.53
C VAL A 58 -12.71 -7.56 -11.91
N GLN A 59 -13.75 -6.74 -11.97
CA GLN A 59 -15.08 -7.17 -12.38
C GLN A 59 -15.09 -7.46 -13.89
N GLU A 60 -15.53 -8.66 -14.27
CA GLU A 60 -15.69 -9.08 -15.66
C GLU A 60 -16.64 -8.14 -16.42
N GLY A 61 -16.26 -7.77 -17.64
CA GLY A 61 -16.99 -6.84 -18.51
C GLY A 61 -16.93 -5.38 -18.05
N SER A 62 -16.18 -5.04 -17.00
CA SER A 62 -16.06 -3.67 -16.54
C SER A 62 -15.20 -2.81 -17.49
N PRO A 63 -15.40 -1.47 -17.49
CA PRO A 63 -14.51 -0.57 -18.21
C PRO A 63 -13.04 -0.70 -17.77
N ALA A 64 -12.79 -0.98 -16.49
CA ALA A 64 -11.45 -1.20 -15.95
C ALA A 64 -10.77 -2.44 -16.55
N GLU A 65 -11.50 -3.56 -16.65
CA GLU A 65 -11.02 -4.79 -17.30
C GLU A 65 -10.71 -4.55 -18.77
N THR A 66 -11.62 -3.87 -19.49
CA THR A 66 -11.48 -3.58 -20.92
C THR A 66 -10.25 -2.73 -21.21
N GLN A 67 -9.91 -1.80 -20.30
CA GLN A 67 -8.67 -1.02 -20.38
C GLN A 67 -7.43 -1.80 -19.94
N GLY A 68 -7.60 -3.05 -19.50
CA GLY A 68 -6.54 -3.97 -19.12
C GLY A 68 -5.90 -3.63 -17.78
N ILE A 69 -6.68 -3.13 -16.81
CA ILE A 69 -6.32 -3.27 -15.39
C ILE A 69 -6.47 -4.74 -15.03
N GLN A 70 -5.51 -5.28 -14.29
CA GLN A 70 -5.48 -6.69 -13.90
C GLN A 70 -5.07 -6.84 -12.43
N GLU A 71 -5.36 -7.99 -11.85
CA GLU A 71 -4.84 -8.39 -10.54
C GLU A 71 -3.30 -8.24 -10.49
N GLY A 72 -2.78 -7.80 -9.35
CA GLY A 72 -1.35 -7.58 -9.16
C GLY A 72 -0.82 -6.25 -9.73
N ASN A 73 -1.67 -5.44 -10.35
CA ASN A 73 -1.36 -4.04 -10.63
C ASN A 73 -1.36 -3.23 -9.32
N GLN A 74 -0.28 -2.49 -9.08
CA GLN A 74 -0.23 -1.45 -8.06
C GLN A 74 -0.85 -0.17 -8.62
N ILE A 75 -1.76 0.47 -7.87
CA ILE A 75 -2.30 1.78 -8.20
C ILE A 75 -1.36 2.85 -7.63
N LEU A 76 -0.80 3.68 -8.50
CA LEU A 76 0.13 4.73 -8.11
C LEU A 76 -0.58 6.09 -7.99
N GLN A 77 -1.56 6.35 -8.85
CA GLN A 77 -2.31 7.60 -8.89
C GLN A 77 -3.67 7.39 -9.56
N VAL A 78 -4.70 8.10 -9.10
CA VAL A 78 -6.02 8.16 -9.76
C VAL A 78 -6.44 9.61 -9.91
N ASN A 79 -6.65 10.04 -11.15
CA ASN A 79 -6.71 11.45 -11.56
C ASN A 79 -5.47 12.19 -11.06
N GLU A 80 -5.64 13.23 -10.25
CA GLU A 80 -4.54 13.99 -9.64
C GLU A 80 -4.17 13.48 -8.24
N LYS A 81 -4.90 12.52 -7.68
CA LYS A 81 -4.65 12.03 -6.32
C LYS A 81 -3.59 10.92 -6.30
N PRO A 82 -2.45 11.13 -5.62
CA PRO A 82 -1.48 10.07 -5.40
C PRO A 82 -2.06 8.98 -4.50
N PHE A 83 -1.78 7.72 -4.83
CA PHE A 83 -2.18 6.54 -4.06
C PHE A 83 -1.04 5.95 -3.25
N GLN A 84 0.15 6.58 -3.27
CA GLN A 84 1.22 6.23 -2.36
C GLN A 84 0.82 6.55 -0.92
N ASN A 85 1.12 5.64 0.00
CA ASN A 85 0.93 5.80 1.45
C ASN A 85 -0.52 6.03 1.90
N LEU A 86 -1.53 5.83 1.04
CA LEU A 86 -2.92 5.83 1.47
C LEU A 86 -3.24 4.55 2.24
N THR A 87 -4.04 4.66 3.30
CA THR A 87 -4.65 3.47 3.88
C THR A 87 -5.59 2.83 2.86
N ARG A 88 -5.86 1.54 3.03
CA ARG A 88 -6.82 0.86 2.16
C ARG A 88 -8.21 1.48 2.23
N GLU A 89 -8.66 1.89 3.43
CA GLU A 89 -9.93 2.60 3.62
C GLU A 89 -9.97 3.92 2.85
N ASP A 90 -8.93 4.77 2.94
CA ASP A 90 -8.88 6.05 2.23
C ASP A 90 -8.90 5.88 0.71
N ALA A 91 -8.22 4.86 0.20
CA ALA A 91 -8.20 4.53 -1.23
C ALA A 91 -9.58 4.10 -1.72
N VAL A 92 -10.27 3.22 -0.99
CA VAL A 92 -11.64 2.79 -1.30
C VAL A 92 -12.61 3.97 -1.24
N GLN A 93 -12.56 4.77 -0.18
CA GLN A 93 -13.42 5.92 0.02
C GLN A 93 -13.30 6.92 -1.14
N TYR A 94 -12.07 7.24 -1.55
CA TYR A 94 -11.85 8.13 -2.69
C TYR A 94 -12.44 7.59 -4.00
N LEU A 95 -12.27 6.30 -4.29
CA LEU A 95 -12.84 5.69 -5.51
C LEU A 95 -14.37 5.67 -5.49
N MET A 96 -14.98 5.57 -4.30
CA MET A 96 -16.43 5.67 -4.13
C MET A 96 -16.94 7.09 -4.41
N GLU A 97 -16.20 8.12 -3.98
CA GLU A 97 -16.55 9.54 -4.11
C GLU A 97 -16.52 10.07 -5.56
N LEU A 98 -15.77 9.45 -6.47
CA LEU A 98 -15.76 9.80 -7.90
C LEU A 98 -17.19 9.73 -8.49
N LEU A 99 -17.57 10.63 -9.39
CA LEU A 99 -18.94 10.63 -9.89
C LEU A 99 -19.12 9.59 -11.02
N PRO A 100 -20.22 8.80 -11.02
CA PRO A 100 -20.59 8.00 -12.18
C PRO A 100 -20.75 8.89 -13.43
N GLY A 101 -20.20 8.46 -14.56
CA GLY A 101 -20.21 9.20 -15.82
C GLY A 101 -18.99 10.08 -16.06
N GLU A 102 -18.11 10.26 -15.07
CA GLU A 102 -16.83 10.98 -15.25
C GLU A 102 -15.74 10.06 -15.82
N GLU A 103 -14.87 10.63 -16.67
CA GLU A 103 -13.63 9.97 -17.07
C GLU A 103 -12.66 9.94 -15.89
N VAL A 104 -12.14 8.75 -15.60
CA VAL A 104 -11.15 8.52 -14.56
C VAL A 104 -9.85 8.05 -15.20
N THR A 105 -8.72 8.59 -14.74
CA THR A 105 -7.38 8.23 -15.22
C THR A 105 -6.65 7.47 -14.11
N PHE A 106 -6.21 6.25 -14.38
CA PHE A 106 -5.40 5.47 -13.45
C PHE A 106 -3.97 5.36 -13.97
N HIS A 107 -3.02 5.59 -13.08
CA HIS A 107 -1.62 5.24 -13.29
C HIS A 107 -1.36 3.96 -12.50
N VAL A 108 -1.12 2.85 -13.21
CA VAL A 108 -0.90 1.54 -12.61
C VAL A 108 0.42 0.95 -13.06
N GLN A 109 0.96 0.03 -12.28
CA GLN A 109 2.19 -0.68 -12.61
C GLN A 109 2.03 -2.16 -12.27
N ASN A 110 2.37 -3.04 -13.20
CA ASN A 110 2.38 -4.47 -12.89
C ASN A 110 3.51 -4.76 -11.88
N LYS A 111 3.15 -5.33 -10.73
CA LYS A 111 4.13 -5.76 -9.71
C LYS A 111 3.74 -7.10 -9.11
N GLN A 112 3.54 -8.10 -9.98
CA GLN A 112 3.00 -9.41 -9.59
C GLN A 112 3.79 -10.10 -8.46
N ASP A 113 5.12 -10.01 -8.47
CA ASP A 113 5.95 -10.66 -7.45
C ASP A 113 5.81 -10.00 -6.08
N ILE A 114 5.67 -8.68 -6.04
CA ILE A 114 5.43 -7.94 -4.79
C ILE A 114 4.03 -8.25 -4.29
N TYR A 115 3.03 -8.22 -5.17
CA TYR A 115 1.66 -8.58 -4.85
C TYR A 115 1.56 -9.98 -4.23
N LYS A 116 2.18 -11.00 -4.87
CA LYS A 116 2.18 -12.37 -4.35
C LYS A 116 2.81 -12.48 -2.95
N LYS A 117 3.93 -11.79 -2.72
CA LYS A 117 4.58 -11.75 -1.40
C LYS A 117 3.69 -11.09 -0.35
N MET A 118 3.10 -9.95 -0.70
CA MET A 118 2.18 -9.20 0.15
C MET A 118 0.96 -10.03 0.55
N VAL A 119 0.31 -10.71 -0.41
CA VAL A 119 -0.85 -11.60 -0.14
C VAL A 119 -0.43 -12.74 0.78
N LYS A 120 0.69 -13.41 0.48
CA LYS A 120 1.19 -14.54 1.29
C LYS A 120 1.48 -14.15 2.74
N SER A 121 1.99 -12.94 2.96
CA SER A 121 2.33 -12.42 4.29
C SER A 121 1.19 -11.65 4.96
N ASN A 122 0.01 -11.55 4.32
CA ASN A 122 -1.13 -10.78 4.79
C ASN A 122 -0.75 -9.34 5.20
N LEU A 123 0.07 -8.68 4.38
CA LEU A 123 0.49 -7.29 4.59
C LEU A 123 -0.55 -6.34 4.01
N GLY A 124 -0.72 -5.17 4.64
CA GLY A 124 -1.67 -4.17 4.22
C GLY A 124 -1.38 -2.80 4.81
N ASP A 125 -2.22 -2.37 5.74
CA ASP A 125 -1.99 -1.13 6.49
C ASP A 125 -0.98 -1.36 7.61
N SER A 126 -0.26 -0.31 8.00
CA SER A 126 0.65 -0.31 9.15
C SER A 126 0.85 1.11 9.64
N PHE A 127 0.22 1.45 10.76
CA PHE A 127 0.43 2.74 11.43
C PHE A 127 0.03 2.66 12.90
N TYR A 128 0.51 3.61 13.70
CA TYR A 128 0.20 3.67 15.12
C TYR A 128 -0.79 4.80 15.39
N ILE A 129 -1.78 4.52 16.25
CA ILE A 129 -2.70 5.53 16.78
C ILE A 129 -2.60 5.57 18.30
N ARG A 130 -2.98 6.71 18.87
CA ARG A 130 -3.18 6.87 20.31
C ARG A 130 -4.63 7.28 20.55
N THR A 131 -5.31 6.58 21.46
CA THR A 131 -6.71 6.87 21.79
C THR A 131 -6.82 8.17 22.58
N HIS A 132 -7.88 8.93 22.34
CA HIS A 132 -8.17 10.19 23.04
C HIS A 132 -9.48 10.16 23.83
N PHE A 133 -10.13 9.00 23.91
CA PHE A 133 -11.39 8.75 24.59
C PHE A 133 -11.44 7.31 25.11
N ASP A 134 -12.46 7.00 25.90
CA ASP A 134 -12.71 5.66 26.41
C ASP A 134 -13.76 4.95 25.55
N PHE A 135 -13.54 3.67 25.26
CA PHE A 135 -14.44 2.85 24.46
C PHE A 135 -14.67 1.51 25.14
N GLU A 136 -15.95 1.14 25.24
CA GLU A 136 -16.36 -0.16 25.75
C GLU A 136 -16.89 -1.02 24.60
N LYS A 137 -16.34 -2.22 24.45
CA LYS A 137 -16.75 -3.15 23.40
C LYS A 137 -18.17 -3.65 23.59
N ASP A 138 -18.88 -3.79 22.49
CA ASP A 138 -20.21 -4.41 22.38
C ASP A 138 -20.15 -5.87 21.91
N THR A 139 -19.00 -6.32 21.41
CA THR A 139 -18.80 -7.67 20.87
C THR A 139 -17.52 -8.32 21.41
N PRO A 140 -17.47 -9.67 21.49
CA PRO A 140 -16.28 -10.37 21.99
C PRO A 140 -15.00 -10.13 21.19
N SER A 141 -15.13 -9.85 19.88
CA SER A 141 -14.00 -9.62 18.97
C SER A 141 -13.43 -8.20 18.99
N ALA A 142 -14.12 -7.24 19.63
CA ALA A 142 -13.63 -5.87 19.75
C ALA A 142 -12.73 -5.69 20.98
N LEU A 143 -11.95 -4.63 20.97
CA LEU A 143 -11.09 -4.22 22.08
C LEU A 143 -11.70 -3.02 22.78
N SER A 144 -11.94 -3.12 24.10
CA SER A 144 -12.18 -1.94 24.93
C SER A 144 -10.86 -1.19 25.14
N PHE A 145 -10.91 0.12 25.31
CA PHE A 145 -9.72 0.91 25.58
C PHE A 145 -10.04 2.15 26.39
N THR A 146 -9.02 2.65 27.09
CA THR A 146 -9.05 3.95 27.74
C THR A 146 -8.22 4.98 26.98
N ARG A 147 -8.42 6.26 27.27
CA ARG A 147 -7.62 7.35 26.72
C ARG A 147 -6.12 7.14 26.97
N GLY A 148 -5.33 7.30 25.91
CA GLY A 148 -3.86 7.29 25.95
C GLY A 148 -3.24 5.95 25.58
N GLU A 149 -4.05 4.91 25.37
CA GLU A 149 -3.59 3.62 24.88
C GLU A 149 -3.15 3.71 23.41
N VAL A 150 -2.16 2.89 23.05
CA VAL A 150 -1.56 2.89 21.72
C VAL A 150 -1.91 1.59 21.00
N PHE A 151 -2.27 1.72 19.74
CA PHE A 151 -2.61 0.61 18.87
C PHE A 151 -1.80 0.67 17.59
N HIS A 152 -1.31 -0.48 17.13
CA HIS A 152 -0.81 -0.68 15.78
C HIS A 152 -1.96 -1.17 14.91
N VAL A 153 -2.41 -0.33 13.99
CA VAL A 153 -3.46 -0.66 13.03
C VAL A 153 -2.82 -1.39 11.85
N VAL A 154 -3.37 -2.56 11.54
CA VAL A 154 -2.84 -3.47 10.50
C VAL A 154 -3.82 -3.73 9.36
N ASP A 155 -5.09 -3.34 9.51
CA ASP A 155 -6.11 -3.46 8.48
C ASP A 155 -7.22 -2.42 8.71
N THR A 156 -7.40 -1.48 7.79
CA THR A 156 -8.44 -0.45 7.84
C THR A 156 -9.78 -0.87 7.22
N ILE A 157 -9.86 -2.03 6.58
CA ILE A 157 -11.10 -2.62 6.04
C ILE A 157 -11.20 -4.08 6.48
N TYR A 158 -11.33 -4.30 7.79
CA TYR A 158 -11.33 -5.65 8.34
C TYR A 158 -12.54 -6.45 7.85
N ARG A 159 -12.27 -7.64 7.27
CA ARG A 159 -13.28 -8.52 6.64
C ARG A 159 -14.14 -7.83 5.57
N GLY A 160 -13.57 -6.85 4.87
CA GLY A 160 -14.24 -6.16 3.77
C GLY A 160 -15.33 -5.18 4.20
N LYS A 161 -15.38 -4.79 5.48
CA LYS A 161 -16.34 -3.81 6.00
C LYS A 161 -15.64 -2.51 6.38
N LEU A 162 -16.14 -1.40 5.83
CA LEU A 162 -15.75 -0.05 6.26
C LEU A 162 -16.23 0.21 7.70
N GLY A 163 -15.47 1.00 8.45
CA GLY A 163 -15.86 1.39 9.81
C GLY A 163 -15.28 0.52 10.94
N SER A 164 -14.48 -0.49 10.65
CA SER A 164 -13.88 -1.37 11.66
C SER A 164 -12.45 -1.74 11.28
N TRP A 165 -11.52 -1.41 12.16
CA TRP A 165 -10.10 -1.64 11.95
C TRP A 165 -9.62 -2.82 12.78
N LEU A 166 -8.70 -3.61 12.22
CA LEU A 166 -7.96 -4.62 12.96
C LEU A 166 -6.71 -3.97 13.56
N ALA A 167 -6.53 -4.12 14.86
CA ALA A 167 -5.42 -3.52 15.57
C ALA A 167 -4.81 -4.45 16.62
N LEU A 168 -3.55 -4.19 16.92
CA LEU A 168 -2.75 -4.79 17.98
C LEU A 168 -2.55 -3.75 19.08
N ARG A 169 -2.90 -4.07 20.33
CA ARG A 169 -2.63 -3.20 21.46
C ARG A 169 -1.16 -3.24 21.82
N ILE A 170 -0.57 -2.07 21.99
CA ILE A 170 0.84 -1.93 22.33
C ILE A 170 1.00 -1.62 23.82
N GLY A 171 1.78 -2.44 24.51
CA GLY A 171 2.13 -2.28 25.92
C GLY A 171 3.20 -1.22 26.17
N LYS A 172 3.52 -1.00 27.45
CA LYS A 172 4.49 0.03 27.88
C LYS A 172 5.91 -0.24 27.40
N GLU A 173 6.26 -1.49 27.13
CA GLU A 173 7.58 -1.93 26.66
C GLU A 173 7.57 -2.21 25.14
N LEU A 174 6.60 -1.63 24.41
CA LEU A 174 6.41 -1.80 22.96
C LEU A 174 6.08 -3.24 22.52
N GLN A 175 5.65 -4.09 23.45
CA GLN A 175 5.18 -5.43 23.16
C GLN A 175 3.71 -5.43 22.67
N GLU A 176 3.39 -6.34 21.76
CA GLU A 176 1.99 -6.61 21.37
C GLU A 176 1.30 -7.40 22.49
N LEU A 177 0.18 -6.88 23.01
CA LEU A 177 -0.55 -7.47 24.12
C LEU A 177 -1.74 -8.32 23.67
N ASP A 178 -2.62 -7.75 22.86
CA ASP A 178 -3.78 -8.43 22.29
C ASP A 178 -4.12 -7.88 20.90
N LYS A 179 -4.95 -8.64 20.17
CA LYS A 179 -5.40 -8.32 18.82
C LYS A 179 -6.92 -8.33 18.76
N GLY A 180 -7.50 -7.35 18.10
CA GLY A 180 -8.95 -7.28 17.94
C GLY A 180 -9.41 -6.10 17.12
N ILE A 181 -10.71 -5.87 17.12
CA ILE A 181 -11.37 -4.85 16.31
C ILE A 181 -11.52 -3.56 17.12
N ILE A 182 -11.22 -2.43 16.49
CA ILE A 182 -11.51 -1.08 17.01
C ILE A 182 -12.35 -0.31 15.98
N PRO A 183 -13.15 0.70 16.39
CA PRO A 183 -13.83 1.57 15.44
C PRO A 183 -12.82 2.34 14.57
N ASN A 184 -13.25 2.74 13.37
CA ASN A 184 -12.46 3.65 12.54
C ASN A 184 -12.49 5.08 13.09
N GLN A 185 -11.70 5.98 12.49
CA GLN A 185 -11.59 7.38 12.93
C GLN A 185 -12.92 8.17 12.87
N SER A 186 -13.88 7.76 12.04
CA SER A 186 -15.11 8.53 11.80
C SER A 186 -16.29 8.14 12.71
N ARG A 187 -16.13 7.14 13.57
CA ARG A 187 -17.16 6.63 14.50
C ARG A 187 -16.83 6.98 15.94
#